data_AF-A0A3S4EUG0-F1
#
_entry.id   AF-A0A3S4EUG0-F1
#
_cell.length_a   1.000
_cell.length_b   1.000
_cell.length_c   1.000
_cell.angle_alpha   90.00
_cell.angle_beta   90.00
_cell.angle_gamma   90.00
#
_symmetry.space_group_name_H-M   'P 1'
#
loop_
_entity.id
_entity.type
_entity.pdbx_description
1 polymer ?
#
loop_
_entity_poly.entity_id
_entity_poly.type
_entity_poly.pdbx_seq_one_letter_code
_entity_poly.pdbx_strand_id
1 'polypeptide(L)'
;MRPAFRQPRFLIAALAGAAVLSGCADDAGDGRPKPKPETMTAKIATPGALPGKAPLTLARISTKSGEILILEPDGQVTTMTLDSPEGQDAFAVSEADLMALNANLDLNLGGMVADGLPPRQTAQEKALEEFAARSQPALPAWADGTTVDPQDFLGARVASLDPKGSADLVEVTANLREGVDADIAFSYATCALAGWAKRNGEPYGRHVRTLQDTRDGKLRIGAAFTLSDQKPMGLRVMETEDTLRECKARGIPAA
;
A
#
# COMPACT_ATOMS: atom_id res chain seq x y z
N MET A 1 -76.44 -57.01 36.44
CA MET A 1 -77.80 -56.47 36.20
C MET A 1 -77.68 -54.98 35.89
N ARG A 2 -78.34 -54.53 34.82
CA ARG A 2 -78.50 -53.13 34.34
C ARG A 2 -79.09 -52.20 35.44
N PRO A 3 -79.00 -50.85 35.38
CA PRO A 3 -79.22 -49.96 34.21
C PRO A 3 -78.14 -48.84 34.03
N ALA A 4 -77.88 -48.23 32.87
CA ALA A 4 -78.68 -47.64 31.78
C ALA A 4 -79.41 -46.33 32.15
N PHE A 5 -79.47 -45.41 31.17
CA PHE A 5 -80.05 -44.04 31.15
C PHE A 5 -79.06 -42.92 31.47
N ARG A 6 -78.81 -41.90 30.64
CA ARG A 6 -79.56 -41.29 29.51
C ARG A 6 -78.57 -40.59 28.56
N GLN A 7 -78.78 -40.71 27.25
CA GLN A 7 -78.48 -39.64 26.28
C GLN A 7 -79.75 -38.76 26.16
N PRO A 8 -79.65 -37.47 25.81
CA PRO A 8 -79.66 -37.10 24.39
C PRO A 8 -78.96 -35.78 23.97
N ARG A 9 -78.67 -35.73 22.66
CA ARG A 9 -78.71 -34.58 21.72
C ARG A 9 -77.55 -33.57 21.66
N PHE A 10 -76.76 -33.76 20.58
CA PHE A 10 -76.20 -32.80 19.63
C PHE A 10 -76.46 -31.30 19.85
N LEU A 11 -75.39 -30.50 19.77
CA LEU A 11 -75.26 -29.38 18.83
C LEU A 11 -73.77 -28.99 18.68
N ILE A 12 -73.43 -28.64 17.45
CA ILE A 12 -72.09 -28.36 16.93
C ILE A 12 -71.55 -27.03 17.48
N ALA A 13 -70.30 -26.98 17.89
CA ALA A 13 -69.48 -25.76 17.86
C ALA A 13 -68.00 -26.13 17.70
N ALA A 14 -67.44 -25.73 16.56
CA ALA A 14 -66.01 -25.76 16.30
C ALA A 14 -65.26 -24.77 17.20
N LEU A 15 -64.06 -25.12 17.65
CA LEU A 15 -62.83 -24.32 17.46
C LEU A 15 -61.66 -24.79 18.35
N ALA A 16 -60.51 -24.82 17.69
CA ALA A 16 -59.17 -24.51 18.18
C ALA A 16 -58.52 -25.49 19.19
N GLY A 17 -57.50 -26.20 18.67
CA GLY A 17 -56.52 -26.92 19.44
C GLY A 17 -55.69 -25.97 20.32
N ALA A 18 -55.53 -26.38 21.58
CA ALA A 18 -54.58 -25.77 22.51
C ALA A 18 -53.18 -26.33 22.22
N ALA A 19 -52.35 -25.54 21.54
CA ALA A 19 -50.90 -25.70 21.61
C ALA A 19 -50.44 -25.13 22.95
N VAL A 20 -49.93 -26.00 23.81
CA VAL A 20 -49.27 -25.62 25.06
C VAL A 20 -47.95 -24.96 24.70
N LEU A 21 -47.92 -23.62 24.69
CA LEU A 21 -46.69 -22.85 24.68
C LEU A 21 -46.22 -22.69 26.12
N SER A 22 -45.14 -23.37 26.47
CA SER A 22 -44.32 -23.04 27.63
C SER A 22 -43.76 -21.63 27.44
N GLY A 23 -44.45 -20.63 27.99
CA GLY A 23 -43.93 -19.28 28.10
C GLY A 23 -42.75 -19.27 29.06
N CYS A 24 -41.57 -18.92 28.56
CA CYS A 24 -40.54 -18.32 29.39
C CYS A 24 -41.16 -17.10 30.06
N ALA A 25 -41.20 -17.09 31.40
CA ALA A 25 -41.59 -15.93 32.17
C ALA A 25 -40.47 -14.88 31.99
N ASP A 26 -40.63 -14.03 30.98
CA ASP A 26 -39.84 -12.82 30.82
C ASP A 26 -40.27 -11.82 31.91
N ASP A 27 -39.26 -11.34 32.62
CA ASP A 27 -39.32 -10.20 33.54
C ASP A 27 -40.10 -9.07 32.88
N ALA A 28 -41.10 -8.54 33.59
CA ALA A 28 -41.92 -7.43 33.13
C ALA A 28 -41.10 -6.13 33.09
N GLY A 29 -40.28 -5.98 32.05
CA GLY A 29 -39.66 -4.73 31.66
C GLY A 29 -40.60 -3.98 30.73
N ASP A 30 -41.17 -2.89 31.23
CA ASP A 30 -41.69 -1.76 30.48
C ASP A 30 -40.88 -1.57 29.19
N GLY A 31 -41.52 -1.67 28.02
CA GLY A 31 -40.91 -1.78 26.67
C GLY A 31 -40.05 -0.60 26.18
N ARG A 32 -39.35 0.07 27.10
CA ARG A 32 -38.27 1.00 26.88
C ARG A 32 -37.04 0.23 26.35
N PRO A 33 -36.39 0.73 25.30
CA PRO A 33 -35.12 0.17 24.84
C PRO A 33 -34.11 0.10 25.99
N LYS A 34 -33.39 -1.02 26.11
CA LYS A 34 -32.36 -1.19 27.13
C LYS A 34 -31.38 0.00 27.07
N PRO A 35 -30.95 0.54 28.22
CA PRO A 35 -29.99 1.64 28.24
C PRO A 35 -28.71 1.20 27.52
N LYS A 36 -28.11 2.13 26.77
CA LYS A 36 -26.85 1.88 26.05
C LYS A 36 -25.80 1.39 27.05
N PRO A 37 -25.12 0.26 26.80
CA PRO A 37 -24.11 -0.25 27.73
C PRO A 37 -22.95 0.74 27.85
N GLU A 38 -22.39 0.91 29.05
CA GLU A 38 -21.29 1.85 29.30
C GLU A 38 -20.00 1.48 28.55
N THR A 39 -19.82 0.19 28.23
CA THR A 39 -18.69 -0.29 27.43
C THR A 39 -19.12 -1.35 26.43
N MET A 40 -18.52 -1.35 25.24
CA MET A 40 -18.64 -2.41 24.24
C MET A 40 -17.31 -3.13 24.09
N THR A 41 -17.35 -4.41 23.72
CA THR A 41 -16.14 -5.18 23.37
C THR A 41 -16.19 -5.51 21.88
N ALA A 42 -15.07 -5.33 21.20
CA ALA A 42 -14.91 -5.62 19.78
C ALA A 42 -13.64 -6.46 19.57
N LYS A 43 -13.63 -7.28 18.53
CA LYS A 43 -12.40 -7.96 18.07
C LYS A 43 -11.88 -7.20 16.87
N ILE A 44 -10.63 -6.75 16.94
CA ILE A 44 -9.97 -5.95 15.91
C ILE A 44 -8.87 -6.81 15.29
N ALA A 45 -8.71 -6.73 13.97
CA ALA A 45 -7.58 -7.34 13.28
C ALA A 45 -6.35 -6.44 13.40
N THR A 46 -5.19 -7.01 13.75
CA THR A 46 -3.95 -6.23 13.80
C THR A 46 -3.58 -5.70 12.41
N PRO A 47 -3.38 -4.38 12.24
CA PRO A 47 -2.96 -3.79 10.96
C PRO A 47 -1.62 -4.37 10.48
N GLY A 48 -1.50 -4.66 9.19
CA GLY A 48 -0.24 -5.12 8.56
C GLY A 48 0.10 -6.60 8.76
N ALA A 49 -0.82 -7.41 9.30
CA ALA A 49 -0.62 -8.85 9.40
C ALA A 49 -0.74 -9.55 8.03
N LEU A 50 0.06 -10.60 7.83
CA LEU A 50 0.02 -11.41 6.61
C LEU A 50 -1.37 -12.01 6.40
N PRO A 51 -1.86 -12.12 5.14
CA PRO A 51 -3.13 -12.74 4.82
C PRO A 51 -3.24 -14.13 5.47
N GLY A 52 -4.31 -14.37 6.22
CA GLY A 52 -4.55 -15.62 6.94
C GLY A 52 -3.83 -15.79 8.28
N LYS A 53 -3.12 -14.76 8.77
CA LYS A 53 -2.44 -14.75 10.09
C LYS A 53 -2.67 -13.46 10.89
N ALA A 54 -3.80 -12.78 10.71
CA ALA A 54 -4.15 -11.63 11.52
C ALA A 54 -4.66 -12.10 12.90
N PRO A 55 -3.88 -12.00 14.00
CA PRO A 55 -4.43 -12.27 15.32
C PRO A 55 -5.52 -11.23 15.61
N LEU A 56 -6.67 -11.69 16.11
CA LEU A 56 -7.75 -10.83 16.55
C LEU A 56 -7.48 -10.40 17.99
N THR A 57 -7.21 -9.11 18.22
CA THR A 57 -7.07 -8.54 19.56
C THR A 57 -8.42 -8.07 20.09
N LEU A 58 -8.64 -8.24 21.39
CA LEU A 58 -9.85 -7.77 22.07
C LEU A 58 -9.67 -6.30 22.43
N ALA A 59 -10.57 -5.47 21.92
CA ALA A 59 -10.64 -4.05 22.26
C ALA A 59 -11.89 -3.77 23.10
N ARG A 60 -11.75 -2.87 24.07
CA ARG A 60 -12.85 -2.33 24.87
C ARG A 60 -13.07 -0.88 24.50
N ILE A 61 -14.31 -0.54 24.18
CA ILE A 61 -14.72 0.79 23.73
C ILE A 61 -15.63 1.39 24.80
N SER A 62 -15.26 2.55 25.33
CA SER A 62 -16.10 3.34 26.21
C SER A 62 -17.16 4.07 25.39
N THR A 63 -18.44 3.80 25.67
CA THR A 63 -19.53 4.41 24.90
C THR A 63 -19.86 5.84 25.31
N LYS A 64 -19.25 6.30 26.41
CA LYS A 64 -19.40 7.63 27.00
C LYS A 64 -18.29 8.59 26.58
N SER A 65 -17.04 8.11 26.48
CA SER A 65 -15.87 8.92 26.12
C SER A 65 -15.36 8.69 24.70
N GLY A 66 -15.79 7.61 24.02
CA GLY A 66 -15.24 7.25 22.71
C GLY A 66 -13.79 6.76 22.77
N GLU A 67 -13.27 6.45 23.96
CA GLU A 67 -11.93 5.90 24.13
C GLU A 67 -11.90 4.42 23.81
N ILE A 68 -10.87 4.01 23.08
CA ILE A 68 -10.57 2.64 22.69
C ILE A 68 -9.37 2.18 23.50
N LEU A 69 -9.52 1.04 24.18
CA LEU A 69 -8.47 0.33 24.88
C LEU A 69 -8.20 -0.97 24.13
N ILE A 70 -7.04 -1.07 23.47
CA ILE A 70 -6.61 -2.28 22.77
C ILE A 70 -5.65 -3.03 23.68
N LEU A 71 -6.00 -4.28 24.01
CA LEU A 71 -5.09 -5.17 24.73
C LEU A 71 -4.23 -5.91 23.69
N GLU A 72 -2.96 -5.55 23.66
CA GLU A 72 -1.97 -6.12 22.75
C GLU A 72 -1.57 -7.55 23.18
N PRO A 73 -1.03 -8.37 22.27
CA PRO A 73 -0.62 -9.75 22.57
C PRO A 73 0.47 -9.85 23.64
N ASP A 74 1.23 -8.78 23.87
CA ASP A 74 2.27 -8.66 24.90
C ASP A 74 1.71 -8.22 26.27
N GLY A 75 0.40 -7.98 26.36
CA GLY A 75 -0.30 -7.54 27.57
C GLY A 75 -0.31 -6.02 27.80
N GLN A 76 0.23 -5.22 26.88
CA GLN A 76 0.15 -3.76 26.94
C GLN A 76 -1.24 -3.24 26.54
N VAL A 77 -1.62 -2.09 27.09
CA VAL A 77 -2.89 -1.42 26.76
C VAL A 77 -2.60 -0.13 26.01
N THR A 78 -2.94 -0.10 24.73
CA THR A 78 -2.86 1.11 23.92
C THR A 78 -4.18 1.87 24.00
N THR A 79 -4.13 3.16 24.34
CA THR A 79 -5.30 4.04 24.45
C THR A 79 -5.36 5.01 23.27
N MET A 80 -6.48 5.08 22.56
CA MET A 80 -6.70 6.05 21.48
C MET A 80 -8.17 6.50 21.41
N THR A 81 -8.44 7.66 20.83
CA THR A 81 -9.81 8.18 20.69
C THR A 81 -10.42 7.73 19.36
N LEU A 82 -11.68 7.28 19.37
CA LEU A 82 -12.38 6.76 18.19
C LEU A 82 -12.52 7.79 17.06
N ASP A 83 -12.66 9.07 17.40
CA ASP A 83 -12.85 10.15 16.43
C ASP A 83 -11.53 10.69 15.86
N SER A 84 -10.38 10.22 16.35
CA SER A 84 -9.07 10.57 15.76
C SER A 84 -8.87 9.86 14.42
N PRO A 85 -8.07 10.42 13.50
CA PRO A 85 -7.67 9.73 12.28
C PRO A 85 -7.11 8.33 12.55
N GLU A 86 -6.28 8.19 13.58
CA GLU A 86 -5.68 6.92 14.00
C GLU A 86 -6.73 5.93 14.54
N GLY A 87 -7.74 6.42 15.27
CA GLY A 87 -8.86 5.62 15.75
C GLY A 87 -9.82 5.18 14.65
N GLN A 88 -10.04 6.01 13.63
CA GLN A 88 -10.85 5.64 12.46
C GLN A 88 -10.12 4.62 11.58
N ASP A 89 -8.81 4.76 11.42
CA ASP A 89 -7.97 3.83 10.67
C ASP A 89 -7.86 2.47 11.36
N ALA A 90 -7.87 2.41 12.70
CA ALA A 90 -7.83 1.14 13.46
C ALA A 90 -9.06 0.23 13.23
N PHE A 91 -10.20 0.80 12.80
CA PHE A 91 -11.42 0.07 12.46
C PHE A 91 -11.74 0.10 10.96
N ALA A 92 -10.89 0.72 10.14
CA ALA A 92 -11.05 0.75 8.69
C ALA A 92 -10.70 -0.62 8.10
N VAL A 93 -11.69 -1.52 8.05
CA VAL A 93 -11.53 -2.84 7.43
C VAL A 93 -11.73 -2.69 5.92
N SER A 94 -10.74 -3.08 5.12
CA SER A 94 -10.87 -3.08 3.66
C SER A 94 -11.76 -4.23 3.19
N GLU A 95 -12.28 -4.14 1.96
CA GLU A 95 -13.08 -5.23 1.38
C GLU A 95 -12.25 -6.52 1.24
N ALA A 96 -10.96 -6.41 0.93
CA ALA A 96 -10.04 -7.54 0.90
C ALA A 96 -9.85 -8.17 2.28
N ASP A 97 -9.76 -7.36 3.33
CA ASP A 97 -9.68 -7.85 4.71
C ASP A 97 -10.98 -8.55 5.11
N LEU A 98 -12.14 -7.98 4.78
CA LEU A 98 -13.45 -8.60 5.03
C LEU A 98 -13.62 -9.93 4.28
N MET A 99 -13.12 -10.03 3.04
CA MET A 99 -13.12 -11.29 2.29
C MET A 99 -12.21 -12.34 2.93
N ALA A 100 -11.03 -11.94 3.42
CA ALA A 100 -10.12 -12.83 4.15
C ALA A 100 -10.69 -13.26 5.52
N LEU A 101 -11.44 -12.38 6.19
CA LEU A 101 -12.16 -12.67 7.43
C LEU A 101 -13.33 -13.63 7.19
N ASN A 102 -14.13 -13.41 6.13
CA ASN A 102 -15.24 -14.30 5.75
C ASN A 102 -14.74 -15.72 5.45
N ALA A 103 -13.66 -15.84 4.65
CA ALA A 103 -13.08 -17.13 4.28
C ALA A 103 -12.61 -17.97 5.49
N ASN A 104 -12.25 -17.31 6.61
CA ASN A 104 -11.78 -17.99 7.82
C ASN A 104 -12.87 -18.19 8.89
N LEU A 105 -13.98 -17.46 8.83
CA LEU A 105 -14.98 -17.39 9.91
C LEU A 105 -16.41 -17.79 9.49
N ASP A 106 -16.63 -18.16 8.22
CA ASP A 106 -17.95 -18.54 7.68
C ASP A 106 -19.05 -17.52 8.02
N LEU A 107 -18.71 -16.23 7.92
CA LEU A 107 -19.58 -15.12 8.29
C LEU A 107 -20.42 -14.69 7.09
N ASN A 108 -21.74 -14.81 7.17
CA ASN A 108 -22.63 -14.26 6.14
C ASN A 108 -22.71 -12.73 6.25
N LEU A 109 -21.79 -12.03 5.59
CA LEU A 109 -21.70 -10.57 5.52
C LEU A 109 -22.54 -9.96 4.37
N GLY A 110 -23.41 -10.75 3.73
CA GLY A 110 -24.31 -10.26 2.69
C GLY A 110 -25.23 -9.15 3.24
N GLY A 111 -25.11 -7.94 2.67
CA GLY A 111 -25.95 -6.78 3.01
C GLY A 111 -25.40 -5.82 4.08
N MET A 112 -24.19 -6.04 4.62
CA MET A 112 -23.53 -5.08 5.53
C MET A 112 -22.62 -4.07 4.83
N VAL A 113 -22.27 -4.31 3.58
CA VAL A 113 -21.62 -3.33 2.71
C VAL A 113 -22.72 -2.64 1.93
N ALA A 114 -22.80 -1.31 2.02
CA ALA A 114 -23.71 -0.58 1.15
C ALA A 114 -23.31 -0.86 -0.31
N ASP A 115 -24.16 -1.58 -1.03
CA ASP A 115 -23.97 -1.90 -2.44
C ASP A 115 -23.70 -0.60 -3.22
N GLY A 116 -22.57 -0.55 -3.92
CA GLY A 116 -22.26 0.54 -4.86
C GLY A 116 -21.43 1.70 -4.31
N LEU A 117 -20.80 1.61 -3.13
CA LEU A 117 -19.70 2.53 -2.82
C LEU A 117 -18.46 2.16 -3.64
N PRO A 118 -17.80 3.13 -4.30
CA PRO A 118 -16.55 2.84 -5.00
C PRO A 118 -15.50 2.35 -3.99
N PRO A 119 -14.66 1.37 -4.35
CA PRO A 119 -13.58 0.92 -3.50
C PRO A 119 -12.71 2.13 -3.11
N ARG A 120 -12.56 2.34 -1.80
CA ARG A 120 -11.69 3.41 -1.28
C ARG A 120 -10.24 2.93 -1.42
N GLN A 121 -9.38 3.79 -1.97
CA GLN A 121 -7.95 3.49 -2.03
C GLN A 121 -7.39 3.25 -0.63
N THR A 122 -6.61 2.19 -0.50
CA THR A 122 -5.82 1.88 0.69
C THR A 122 -4.76 2.97 0.94
N ALA A 123 -4.28 3.08 2.18
CA ALA A 123 -3.16 3.98 2.49
C ALA A 123 -1.90 3.67 1.66
N GLN A 124 -1.69 2.38 1.33
CA GLN A 124 -0.60 1.95 0.48
C GLN A 124 -0.74 2.45 -0.96
N GLU A 125 -1.94 2.36 -1.54
CA GLU A 125 -2.20 2.83 -2.91
C GLU A 125 -2.00 4.35 -3.03
N LYS A 126 -2.50 5.11 -2.05
CA LYS A 126 -2.27 6.56 -1.99
C LYS A 126 -0.78 6.89 -1.91
N ALA A 127 -0.03 6.19 -1.06
CA ALA A 127 1.41 6.39 -0.93
C ALA A 127 2.17 6.05 -2.22
N LEU A 128 1.75 5.01 -2.95
CA LEU A 128 2.33 4.64 -4.24
C LEU A 128 1.99 5.67 -5.33
N GLU A 129 0.76 6.19 -5.34
CA GLU A 129 0.33 7.25 -6.27
C GLU A 129 1.11 8.54 -6.02
N GLU A 130 1.24 8.96 -4.75
CA GLU A 130 2.05 10.12 -4.36
C GLU A 130 3.53 9.95 -4.72
N PHE A 131 4.09 8.75 -4.54
CA PHE A 131 5.46 8.47 -4.96
C PHE A 131 5.63 8.53 -6.48
N ALA A 132 4.70 7.94 -7.23
CA ALA A 132 4.70 7.98 -8.70
C ALA A 132 4.60 9.43 -9.21
N ALA A 133 3.79 10.27 -8.58
CA ALA A 133 3.67 11.69 -8.90
C ALA A 133 4.99 12.48 -8.70
N ARG A 134 5.90 11.99 -7.86
CA ARG A 134 7.22 12.59 -7.62
C ARG A 134 8.32 12.07 -8.55
N SER A 135 8.02 11.08 -9.40
CA SER A 135 8.99 10.58 -10.36
C SER A 135 9.34 11.67 -11.39
N GLN A 136 10.63 11.79 -11.69
CA GLN A 136 11.19 12.73 -12.64
C GLN A 136 11.78 11.97 -13.83
N PRO A 137 11.93 12.63 -14.99
CA PRO A 137 12.70 12.09 -16.11
C PRO A 137 14.10 11.67 -15.69
N ALA A 138 14.69 10.74 -16.45
CA ALA A 138 16.04 10.23 -16.20
C ALA A 138 17.08 11.35 -16.23
N LEU A 139 16.95 12.26 -17.21
CA LEU A 139 17.80 13.43 -17.35
C LEU A 139 17.18 14.64 -16.62
N PRO A 140 17.97 15.42 -15.86
CA PRO A 140 17.50 16.64 -15.23
C PRO A 140 17.01 17.66 -16.27
N ALA A 141 16.08 18.52 -15.85
CA ALA A 141 15.69 19.67 -16.64
C ALA A 141 16.82 20.71 -16.66
N TRP A 142 17.06 21.32 -17.81
CA TRP A 142 18.06 22.38 -17.96
C TRP A 142 17.38 23.73 -18.17
N ALA A 143 18.09 24.82 -17.86
CA ALA A 143 17.63 26.16 -18.20
C ALA A 143 17.60 26.35 -19.73
N ASP A 144 16.61 27.10 -20.22
CA ASP A 144 16.51 27.43 -21.64
C ASP A 144 17.78 28.14 -22.12
N GLY A 145 18.30 27.72 -23.29
CA GLY A 145 19.54 28.27 -23.85
C GLY A 145 20.84 27.65 -23.31
N THR A 146 20.77 26.65 -22.42
CA THR A 146 21.93 25.86 -22.02
C THR A 146 22.57 25.22 -23.26
N THR A 147 23.80 25.62 -23.56
CA THR A 147 24.55 25.13 -24.73
C THR A 147 25.55 24.07 -24.27
N VAL A 148 25.52 22.92 -24.91
CA VAL A 148 26.44 21.81 -24.65
C VAL A 148 27.61 21.89 -25.64
N ASP A 149 28.83 21.99 -25.15
CA ASP A 149 30.04 21.87 -25.98
C ASP A 149 30.49 20.40 -26.01
N PRO A 150 30.54 19.74 -27.19
CA PRO A 150 31.06 18.38 -27.31
C PRO A 150 32.47 18.18 -26.75
N GLN A 151 33.30 19.23 -26.71
CA GLN A 151 34.65 19.18 -26.15
C GLN A 151 34.69 19.06 -24.62
N ASP A 152 33.55 19.25 -23.95
CA ASP A 152 33.46 19.10 -22.50
C ASP A 152 33.43 17.62 -22.07
N PHE A 153 33.11 16.71 -22.99
CA PHE A 153 33.03 15.27 -22.70
C PHE A 153 34.34 14.57 -23.05
N LEU A 154 35.14 14.25 -22.02
CA LEU A 154 36.48 13.68 -22.19
C LEU A 154 36.49 12.13 -22.21
N GLY A 155 35.34 11.50 -21.95
CA GLY A 155 35.16 10.05 -22.00
C GLY A 155 34.50 9.48 -20.74
N ALA A 156 33.82 8.34 -20.90
CA ALA A 156 33.14 7.64 -19.83
C ALA A 156 33.47 6.14 -19.84
N ARG A 157 33.37 5.50 -18.67
CA ARG A 157 33.53 4.06 -18.47
C ARG A 157 32.42 3.56 -17.57
N VAL A 158 31.85 2.41 -17.92
CA VAL A 158 30.92 1.67 -17.07
C VAL A 158 31.64 0.44 -16.50
N ALA A 159 31.53 0.22 -15.19
CA ALA A 159 32.08 -0.95 -14.51
C ALA A 159 31.02 -1.55 -13.59
N SER A 160 30.94 -2.89 -13.53
CA SER A 160 30.12 -3.56 -12.51
C SER A 160 30.76 -3.38 -11.13
N LEU A 161 29.92 -3.13 -10.13
CA LEU A 161 30.32 -3.01 -8.74
C LEU A 161 30.13 -4.30 -7.94
N ASP A 162 29.58 -5.36 -8.53
CA ASP A 162 29.37 -6.61 -7.82
C ASP A 162 30.51 -7.63 -8.03
N PRO A 163 31.30 -7.95 -7.00
CA PRO A 163 32.31 -8.99 -7.07
C PRO A 163 31.76 -10.43 -7.02
N LYS A 164 30.47 -10.64 -6.73
CA LYS A 164 29.87 -11.97 -6.46
C LYS A 164 28.78 -12.43 -7.44
N GLY A 165 28.40 -11.64 -8.44
CA GLY A 165 27.64 -12.10 -9.61
C GLY A 165 26.13 -11.80 -9.65
N SER A 166 25.58 -10.98 -8.75
CA SER A 166 24.33 -10.25 -9.01
C SER A 166 24.64 -9.01 -9.84
N ALA A 167 24.47 -9.12 -11.16
CA ALA A 167 24.96 -8.17 -12.16
C ALA A 167 24.28 -6.77 -12.15
N ASP A 168 23.48 -6.47 -11.14
CA ASP A 168 22.49 -5.41 -11.24
C ASP A 168 22.99 -4.07 -10.70
N LEU A 169 24.26 -3.93 -10.28
CA LEU A 169 24.83 -2.66 -9.82
C LEU A 169 26.07 -2.27 -10.63
N VAL A 170 26.00 -1.11 -11.27
CA VAL A 170 27.08 -0.57 -12.10
C VAL A 170 27.44 0.86 -11.69
N GLU A 171 28.71 1.22 -11.85
CA GLU A 171 29.20 2.58 -11.73
C GLU A 171 29.65 3.11 -13.08
N VAL A 172 29.13 4.28 -13.43
CA VAL A 172 29.61 5.09 -14.53
C VAL A 172 30.58 6.12 -14.01
N THR A 173 31.82 6.04 -14.44
CA THR A 173 32.80 7.12 -14.28
C THR A 173 32.86 7.93 -15.56
N ALA A 174 32.53 9.22 -15.51
CA ALA A 174 32.72 10.13 -16.64
C ALA A 174 33.71 11.25 -16.30
N ASN A 175 34.58 11.56 -17.25
CA ASN A 175 35.51 12.68 -17.16
C ASN A 175 35.02 13.81 -18.06
N LEU A 176 35.02 15.02 -17.52
CA LEU A 176 34.60 16.23 -18.18
C LEU A 176 35.63 17.35 -17.98
N ARG A 177 35.51 18.41 -18.78
CA ARG A 177 36.24 19.66 -18.52
C ARG A 177 35.85 20.21 -17.15
N GLU A 178 36.79 20.84 -16.47
CA GLU A 178 36.50 21.59 -15.25
C GLU A 178 35.52 22.74 -15.51
N GLY A 179 34.60 22.99 -14.58
CA GLY A 179 33.59 24.05 -14.68
C GLY A 179 32.28 23.65 -15.38
N VAL A 180 32.18 22.41 -15.87
CA VAL A 180 30.91 21.88 -16.40
C VAL A 180 29.88 21.76 -15.28
N ASP A 181 28.65 22.16 -15.59
CA ASP A 181 27.52 22.12 -14.65
C ASP A 181 27.19 20.68 -14.20
N ALA A 182 26.73 20.54 -12.96
CA ALA A 182 26.46 19.25 -12.34
C ALA A 182 25.33 18.47 -13.06
N ASP A 183 24.31 19.15 -13.57
CA ASP A 183 23.21 18.51 -14.30
C ASP A 183 23.67 18.05 -15.69
N ILE A 184 24.58 18.79 -16.35
CA ILE A 184 25.21 18.35 -17.60
C ILE A 184 26.10 17.14 -17.33
N ALA A 185 26.93 17.18 -16.28
CA ALA A 185 27.82 16.09 -15.92
C ALA A 185 27.05 14.80 -15.56
N PHE A 186 25.96 14.92 -14.79
CA PHE A 186 25.07 13.80 -14.49
C PHE A 186 24.35 13.27 -15.74
N SER A 187 23.91 14.17 -16.62
CA SER A 187 23.29 13.77 -17.89
C SER A 187 24.26 12.98 -18.75
N TYR A 188 25.54 13.37 -18.80
CA TYR A 188 26.56 12.63 -19.52
C TYR A 188 26.79 11.23 -18.95
N ALA A 189 26.88 11.08 -17.63
CA ALA A 189 26.99 9.77 -17.00
C ALA A 189 25.77 8.88 -17.32
N THR A 190 24.58 9.46 -17.34
CA THR A 190 23.32 8.75 -17.66
C THR A 190 23.27 8.35 -19.14
N CYS A 191 23.72 9.22 -20.04
CA CYS A 191 23.83 8.91 -21.47
C CYS A 191 24.87 7.82 -21.77
N ALA A 192 26.01 7.85 -21.08
CA ALA A 192 27.01 6.79 -21.17
C ALA A 192 26.48 5.46 -20.65
N LEU A 193 25.68 5.47 -19.56
CA LEU A 193 24.98 4.27 -19.10
C LEU A 193 24.03 3.74 -20.17
N ALA A 194 23.19 4.59 -20.76
CA ALA A 194 22.20 4.18 -21.75
C ALA A 194 22.85 3.54 -22.98
N GLY A 195 23.97 4.10 -23.46
CA GLY A 195 24.75 3.52 -24.56
C GLY A 195 25.30 2.14 -24.24
N TRP A 196 25.84 1.96 -23.03
CA TRP A 196 26.31 0.67 -22.54
C TRP A 196 25.15 -0.32 -22.32
N ALA A 197 24.06 0.11 -21.69
CA ALA A 197 22.88 -0.69 -21.37
C ALA A 197 22.26 -1.28 -22.64
N LYS A 198 22.13 -0.48 -23.71
CA LYS A 198 21.66 -0.96 -25.01
C LYS A 198 22.50 -2.09 -25.59
N ARG A 199 23.82 -2.04 -25.42
CA ARG A 199 24.73 -3.11 -25.89
C ARG A 199 24.63 -4.39 -25.05
N ASN A 200 24.20 -4.28 -23.79
CA ASN A 200 24.09 -5.40 -22.87
C ASN A 200 22.65 -5.92 -22.72
N GLY A 201 21.67 -5.31 -23.40
CA GLY A 201 20.27 -5.74 -23.37
C GLY A 201 19.50 -5.28 -22.13
N GLU A 202 19.99 -4.26 -21.43
CA GLU A 202 19.41 -3.76 -20.18
C GLU A 202 18.38 -2.66 -20.48
N PRO A 203 17.07 -2.88 -20.24
CA PRO A 203 16.03 -1.93 -20.62
C PRO A 203 15.88 -0.77 -19.62
N TYR A 204 16.19 -1.00 -18.34
CA TYR A 204 16.02 -0.01 -17.29
C TYR A 204 17.25 0.16 -16.40
N GLY A 205 17.46 1.38 -15.93
CA GLY A 205 18.43 1.72 -14.90
C GLY A 205 17.82 2.69 -13.88
N ARG A 206 18.02 2.46 -12.59
CA ARG A 206 17.62 3.38 -11.53
C ARG A 206 18.86 3.99 -10.88
N HIS A 207 18.85 5.32 -10.79
CA HIS A 207 19.94 6.06 -10.14
C HIS A 207 20.00 5.76 -8.63
N VAL A 208 21.21 5.52 -8.11
CA VAL A 208 21.47 5.27 -6.69
C VAL A 208 22.20 6.45 -6.05
N ARG A 209 23.30 6.89 -6.66
CA ARG A 209 24.14 7.97 -6.13
C ARG A 209 24.97 8.63 -7.22
N THR A 210 25.41 9.85 -6.96
CA THR A 210 26.40 10.56 -7.77
C THR A 210 27.43 11.17 -6.84
N LEU A 211 28.71 10.96 -7.15
CA LEU A 211 29.85 11.61 -6.51
C LEU A 211 30.57 12.46 -7.54
N GLN A 212 31.09 13.61 -7.12
CA GLN A 212 31.83 14.54 -7.96
C GLN A 212 33.17 14.85 -7.30
N ASP A 213 34.23 14.84 -8.10
CA ASP A 213 35.58 15.18 -7.68
C ASP A 213 36.27 15.98 -8.80
N THR A 214 37.15 16.91 -8.46
CA THR A 214 37.93 17.68 -9.44
C THR A 214 39.41 17.36 -9.21
N ARG A 215 40.06 16.76 -10.21
CA ARG A 215 41.49 16.40 -10.15
C ARG A 215 42.17 16.72 -11.47
N ASP A 216 43.42 17.18 -11.40
CA ASP A 216 44.26 17.47 -12.57
C ASP A 216 43.59 18.42 -13.60
N GLY A 217 42.81 19.40 -13.12
CA GLY A 217 42.06 20.33 -13.97
C GLY A 217 40.90 19.68 -14.75
N LYS A 218 40.41 18.54 -14.28
CA LYS A 218 39.30 17.79 -14.89
C LYS A 218 38.24 17.49 -13.84
N LEU A 219 36.99 17.59 -14.27
CA LEU A 219 35.85 17.16 -13.50
C LEU A 219 35.65 15.65 -13.69
N ARG A 220 35.56 14.91 -12.59
CA ARG A 220 35.24 13.48 -12.60
C ARG A 220 33.94 13.25 -11.86
N ILE A 221 33.01 12.59 -12.52
CA ILE A 221 31.74 12.16 -11.91
C ILE A 221 31.70 10.64 -11.81
N GLY A 222 31.23 10.13 -10.68
CA GLY A 222 30.99 8.72 -10.43
C GLY A 222 29.52 8.52 -10.06
N ALA A 223 28.73 8.00 -10.99
CA ALA A 223 27.30 7.76 -10.81
C ALA A 223 27.01 6.26 -10.76
N ALA A 224 26.35 5.79 -9.71
CA ALA A 224 25.98 4.39 -9.55
C ALA A 224 24.50 4.18 -9.87
N PHE A 225 24.20 3.06 -10.53
CA PHE A 225 22.87 2.71 -11.00
C PHE A 225 22.58 1.23 -10.76
N THR A 226 21.32 0.93 -10.41
CA THR A 226 20.82 -0.44 -10.44
C THR A 226 20.16 -0.75 -11.78
N LEU A 227 20.44 -1.90 -12.37
CA LEU A 227 19.85 -2.39 -13.62
C LEU A 227 18.64 -3.30 -13.34
N SER A 228 17.72 -3.41 -14.29
CA SER A 228 16.52 -4.23 -14.15
C SER A 228 15.85 -4.50 -15.51
N ASP A 229 15.28 -5.70 -15.65
CA ASP A 229 14.45 -6.07 -16.79
C ASP A 229 13.07 -5.39 -16.79
N GLN A 230 12.56 -5.06 -15.60
CA GLN A 230 11.27 -4.39 -15.43
C GLN A 230 11.48 -2.98 -14.89
N LYS A 231 10.56 -2.06 -15.24
CA LYS A 231 10.63 -0.67 -14.80
C LYS A 231 10.65 -0.61 -13.26
N PRO A 232 11.78 -0.24 -12.63
CA PRO A 232 11.86 -0.19 -11.18
C PRO A 232 11.09 1.01 -10.65
N MET A 233 10.67 0.94 -9.39
CA MET A 233 10.24 2.14 -8.67
C MET A 233 11.45 3.02 -8.40
N GLY A 234 11.33 4.33 -8.65
CA GLY A 234 12.38 5.29 -8.36
C GLY A 234 12.00 6.72 -8.72
N LEU A 235 12.68 7.69 -8.10
CA LEU A 235 12.51 9.11 -8.42
C LEU A 235 13.13 9.49 -9.77
N ARG A 236 14.16 8.76 -10.21
CA ARG A 236 14.75 8.89 -11.56
C ARG A 236 15.06 7.52 -12.10
N VAL A 237 14.30 7.14 -13.12
CA VAL A 237 14.42 5.86 -13.80
C VAL A 237 14.77 6.13 -15.26
N MET A 238 15.92 5.63 -15.66
CA MET A 238 16.38 5.58 -17.04
C MET A 238 15.66 4.44 -17.76
N GLU A 239 14.97 4.78 -18.85
CA GLU A 239 14.60 3.82 -19.89
C GLU A 239 15.60 3.97 -21.03
N THR A 240 16.24 2.87 -21.42
CA THR A 240 17.43 2.89 -22.28
C THR A 240 17.19 3.58 -23.62
N GLU A 241 16.14 3.20 -24.36
CA GLU A 241 15.88 3.75 -25.69
C GLU A 241 15.40 5.21 -25.64
N ASP A 242 14.56 5.54 -24.67
CA ASP A 242 14.06 6.90 -24.46
C ASP A 242 15.17 7.87 -24.05
N THR A 243 16.05 7.42 -23.15
CA THR A 243 17.22 8.19 -22.72
C THR A 243 18.17 8.42 -23.89
N LEU A 244 18.45 7.42 -24.72
CA LEU A 244 19.31 7.58 -25.90
C LEU A 244 18.75 8.59 -26.91
N ARG A 245 17.44 8.58 -27.13
CA ARG A 245 16.76 9.57 -27.98
C ARG A 245 16.95 10.98 -27.40
N GLU A 246 16.80 11.13 -26.10
CA GLU A 246 16.97 12.41 -25.41
C GLU A 246 18.42 12.90 -25.41
N CYS A 247 19.39 12.01 -25.16
CA CYS A 247 20.82 12.31 -25.26
C CYS A 247 21.18 12.85 -26.65
N LYS A 248 20.68 12.20 -27.71
CA LYS A 248 20.87 12.66 -29.09
C LYS A 248 20.25 14.03 -29.33
N ALA A 249 19.04 14.27 -28.82
CA ALA A 249 18.37 15.57 -28.95
C ALA A 249 19.13 16.70 -28.22
N ARG A 250 19.75 16.38 -27.08
CA ARG A 250 20.54 17.31 -26.25
C ARG A 250 22.01 17.43 -26.69
N GLY A 251 22.45 16.70 -27.72
CA GLY A 251 23.84 16.73 -28.20
C GLY A 251 24.85 16.06 -27.26
N ILE A 252 24.40 15.22 -26.32
CA ILE A 252 25.27 14.51 -25.38
C ILE A 252 25.69 13.16 -25.98
N PRO A 253 27.00 12.84 -26.02
CA PRO A 253 27.45 11.56 -26.51
C PRO A 253 27.05 10.41 -25.57
N ALA A 254 26.48 9.35 -26.15
CA ALA A 254 26.27 8.07 -25.47
C ALA A 254 27.45 7.14 -25.84
N ALA A 255 28.25 6.77 -24.85
CA ALA A 255 29.51 6.01 -25.02
C ALA A 255 29.28 4.52 -25.33
#